data_AF-A0A816HWC2-F1
#
_entry.id   AF-A0A816HWC2-F1
#
_cell.length_a   1.000
_cell.length_b   1.000
_cell.length_c   1.000
_cell.angle_alpha   90.00
_cell.angle_beta   90.00
_cell.angle_gamma   90.00
#
_symmetry.space_group_name_H-M   'P 1'
#
loop_
_entity.id
_entity.type
_entity.pdbx_description
1 polymer ?
#
loop_
_entity_poly.entity_id
_entity_poly.type
_entity_poly.pdbx_seq_one_letter_code
_entity_poly.pdbx_strand_id
1 'polypeptide(L)'
;MTNGNLATCKIQFFANYSSRAISCWLIVLACTDRFFHSSPSANIRRLSSMKVARWATTITTVLLMLLYSHMLIYYEISNAFDRFGSIVPMCNAQK
;
A
#
# COMPACT_ATOMS: atom_id res chain seq x y z
N MET A 1 0.77 20.63 23.23
CA MET A 1 0.63 20.97 21.80
C MET A 1 1.47 19.99 20.99
N THR A 2 0.95 18.83 20.60
CA THR A 2 1.74 17.90 19.75
C THR A 2 0.86 16.96 18.92
N ASN A 3 -0.17 17.51 18.27
CA ASN A 3 -1.06 16.73 17.38
C ASN A 3 -0.47 16.49 15.98
N GLY A 4 0.46 17.33 15.52
CA GLY A 4 1.06 17.21 14.18
C GLY A 4 1.94 15.97 14.02
N ASN A 5 2.83 15.72 14.99
CA ASN A 5 3.78 14.59 14.94
C ASN A 5 3.06 13.23 14.99
N LEU A 6 1.92 13.15 15.68
CA LEU A 6 1.10 11.94 15.78
C LEU A 6 0.44 11.61 14.44
N ALA A 7 -0.19 12.59 13.80
CA ALA A 7 -0.80 12.44 12.49
C ALA A 7 0.24 12.06 11.43
N THR A 8 1.43 12.67 11.47
CA THR A 8 2.54 12.33 10.56
C THR A 8 3.04 10.90 10.75
N CYS A 9 3.16 10.38 11.99
CA CYS A 9 3.51 8.96 12.22
C CYS A 9 2.46 8.04 11.60
N LYS A 10 1.17 8.34 11.80
CA LYS A 10 0.06 7.55 11.24
C LYS A 10 0.11 7.48 9.72
N ILE A 11 0.32 8.62 9.08
CA ILE A 11 0.40 8.74 7.62
C ILE A 11 1.65 8.03 7.09
N GLN A 12 2.79 8.17 7.74
CA GLN A 12 4.02 7.47 7.33
C GLN A 12 3.86 5.95 7.44
N PHE A 13 3.29 5.45 8.53
CA PHE A 13 3.07 4.02 8.71
C PHE A 13 2.12 3.47 7.64
N PHE A 14 1.00 4.15 7.42
CA PHE A 14 0.05 3.83 6.35
C PHE A 14 0.70 3.85 4.96
N ALA A 15 1.47 4.91 4.65
CA ALA A 15 2.14 5.06 3.37
C ALA A 15 3.18 3.96 3.14
N ASN A 16 3.97 3.59 4.15
CA ASN A 16 4.98 2.55 4.02
C ASN A 16 4.33 1.16 3.79
N TYR A 17 3.30 0.83 4.56
CA TYR A 17 2.62 -0.46 4.44
C TYR A 17 1.85 -0.60 3.13
N SER A 18 1.12 0.45 2.73
CA SER A 18 0.42 0.49 1.44
C SER A 18 1.40 0.46 0.27
N SER A 19 2.53 1.17 0.35
CA SER A 19 3.57 1.16 -0.69
C SER A 19 4.16 -0.24 -0.89
N ARG A 20 4.47 -0.96 0.20
CA ARG A 20 4.93 -2.36 0.13
C ARG A 20 3.92 -3.25 -0.58
N ALA A 21 2.64 -3.15 -0.21
CA ALA A 21 1.60 -3.93 -0.85
C ALA A 21 1.47 -3.58 -2.35
N ILE A 22 1.44 -2.29 -2.69
CA ILE A 22 1.40 -1.82 -4.07
C ILE A 22 2.58 -2.36 -4.86
N SER A 23 3.81 -2.31 -4.32
CA SER A 23 5.00 -2.87 -4.98
C SER A 23 4.83 -4.36 -5.30
N CYS A 24 4.36 -5.18 -4.34
CA CYS A 24 4.11 -6.60 -4.60
C CYS A 24 3.09 -6.82 -5.73
N TRP A 25 2.00 -6.06 -5.71
CA TRP A 25 0.95 -6.17 -6.72
C TRP A 25 1.37 -5.66 -8.10
N LEU A 26 2.18 -4.61 -8.17
CA LEU A 26 2.77 -4.12 -9.43
C LEU A 26 3.68 -5.17 -10.06
N ILE A 27 4.46 -5.90 -9.25
CA ILE A 27 5.30 -7.00 -9.74
C ILE A 27 4.41 -8.11 -10.33
N VAL A 28 3.35 -8.51 -9.63
CA VAL A 28 2.39 -9.52 -10.13
C VAL A 28 1.75 -9.07 -11.45
N LEU A 29 1.34 -7.80 -11.54
CA LEU A 29 0.78 -7.23 -12.78
C LEU A 29 1.81 -7.24 -13.92
N ALA A 30 3.08 -6.90 -13.65
CA ALA A 30 4.14 -6.93 -14.65
C ALA A 30 4.44 -8.36 -15.14
N CYS A 31 4.44 -9.34 -14.23
CA CYS A 31 4.57 -10.76 -14.59
C CYS A 31 3.39 -11.24 -15.43
N THR A 32 2.17 -10.81 -15.07
CA THR A 32 0.94 -11.13 -15.78
C THR A 32 0.93 -10.54 -17.19
N ASP A 33 1.37 -9.29 -17.34
CA ASP A 33 1.51 -8.64 -18.65
C ASP A 33 2.50 -9.38 -19.55
N ARG A 34 3.68 -9.75 -19.04
CA ARG A 34 4.64 -10.60 -19.77
C ARG A 34 4.07 -11.96 -20.14
N PHE A 35 3.31 -12.59 -19.24
CA PHE A 35 2.66 -13.88 -19.51
C PHE A 35 1.65 -13.76 -20.66
N PHE A 36 0.82 -12.71 -20.66
CA PHE A 36 -0.13 -12.45 -21.74
C PHE A 36 0.56 -12.12 -23.07
N HIS A 37 1.70 -11.43 -23.03
CA HIS A 37 2.49 -11.16 -24.22
C HIS A 37 3.10 -12.44 -24.84
N SER A 38 3.45 -13.43 -24.00
CA SER A 38 3.98 -14.72 -24.46
C SER A 38 2.91 -15.70 -24.94
N SER A 39 1.63 -15.39 -24.74
CA SER A 39 0.53 -16.30 -25.11
C SER A 39 0.28 -16.31 -26.62
N PRO A 40 0.10 -17.49 -27.26
CA PRO A 40 -0.16 -17.61 -28.69
C PRO A 40 -1.55 -17.10 -29.12
N SER A 41 -2.46 -16.84 -28.17
CA SER A 41 -3.83 -16.41 -28.46
C SER A 41 -3.92 -14.89 -28.66
N ALA A 42 -4.33 -14.45 -29.85
CA ALA A 42 -4.46 -13.03 -30.21
C ALA A 42 -5.38 -12.22 -29.27
N ASN A 43 -6.42 -12.86 -28.71
CA ASN A 43 -7.33 -12.26 -27.73
C ASN A 43 -6.62 -11.93 -26.41
N ILE A 44 -5.71 -12.80 -25.96
CA ILE A 44 -4.94 -12.63 -24.72
C ILE A 44 -3.84 -11.58 -24.91
N ARG A 45 -3.23 -11.56 -26.10
CA ARG A 45 -2.24 -10.54 -26.47
C ARG A 45 -2.84 -9.12 -26.52
N ARG A 46 -4.13 -8.98 -26.85
CA ARG A 46 -4.86 -7.70 -26.81
C ARG A 46 -5.10 -7.19 -25.37
N LEU A 47 -5.06 -8.07 -24.38
CA LEU A 47 -5.17 -7.72 -22.95
C LEU A 47 -3.90 -7.05 -22.42
N SER A 48 -2.73 -7.30 -23.02
CA SER A 48 -1.48 -6.54 -22.80
C SER A 48 -1.49 -5.18 -23.54
N SER A 49 -2.65 -4.54 -23.61
CA SER A 49 -2.74 -3.16 -24.11
C SER A 49 -2.43 -2.21 -22.96
N MET A 50 -1.64 -1.16 -23.21
CA MET A 50 -1.33 -0.11 -22.22
C MET A 50 -2.58 0.45 -21.51
N LYS A 51 -3.74 0.43 -22.18
CA LYS A 51 -5.01 0.84 -21.58
C LYS A 51 -5.44 -0.10 -20.45
N VAL A 52 -5.39 -1.41 -20.69
CA VAL A 52 -5.78 -2.43 -19.70
C VAL A 52 -4.78 -2.46 -18.55
N ALA A 53 -3.48 -2.38 -18.83
CA ALA A 53 -2.45 -2.30 -17.80
C ALA A 53 -2.62 -1.08 -16.88
N ARG A 54 -2.96 0.09 -17.45
CA ARG A 54 -3.29 1.30 -16.68
C ARG A 54 -4.54 1.10 -15.82
N TRP A 55 -5.63 0.59 -16.40
CA TRP A 55 -6.86 0.34 -15.65
C TRP A 55 -6.66 -0.69 -14.52
N ALA A 56 -5.97 -1.80 -14.80
CA ALA A 56 -5.64 -2.81 -13.81
C ALA A 56 -4.81 -2.21 -12.67
N THR A 57 -3.76 -1.44 -12.99
CA THR A 57 -2.94 -0.76 -11.98
C THR A 57 -3.77 0.19 -11.12
N THR A 58 -4.61 1.03 -11.73
CA THR A 58 -5.48 1.98 -10.99
C THR A 58 -6.49 1.24 -10.12
N ILE A 59 -7.12 0.18 -10.62
CA ILE A 59 -8.08 -0.60 -9.84
C ILE A 59 -7.39 -1.26 -8.64
N THR A 60 -6.21 -1.85 -8.86
CA THR A 60 -5.44 -2.50 -7.80
C THR A 60 -4.97 -1.49 -6.75
N THR A 61 -4.49 -0.30 -7.14
CA THR A 61 -4.09 0.72 -6.16
C THR A 61 -5.26 1.24 -5.35
N VAL A 62 -6.43 1.47 -5.96
CA VAL A 62 -7.65 1.88 -5.26
C VAL A 62 -8.15 0.79 -4.29
N LEU A 63 -8.18 -0.47 -4.73
CA LEU A 63 -8.55 -1.62 -3.90
C LEU A 63 -7.62 -1.77 -2.69
N LEU A 64 -6.31 -1.63 -2.90
CA LEU A 64 -5.34 -1.68 -1.81
C LEU A 64 -5.51 -0.51 -0.84
N MET A 65 -5.73 0.70 -1.33
CA MET A 65 -6.01 1.86 -0.46
C MET A 65 -7.26 1.65 0.38
N LEU A 66 -8.34 1.10 -0.20
CA LEU A 66 -9.56 0.75 0.50
C LEU A 66 -9.34 -0.35 1.53
N LEU A 67 -8.63 -1.42 1.16
CA LEU A 67 -8.29 -2.51 2.08
C LEU A 67 -7.44 -1.99 3.24
N TYR A 68 -6.44 -1.15 2.99
CA TYR A 68 -5.60 -0.59 4.04
C TYR A 68 -6.26 0.56 4.81
N SER A 69 -7.41 1.09 4.37
CA SER A 69 -8.13 2.15 5.08
C SER A 69 -8.56 1.72 6.50
N HIS A 70 -8.82 0.42 6.71
CA HIS A 70 -9.11 -0.10 8.05
C HIS A 70 -7.94 0.13 9.02
N MET A 71 -6.68 0.09 8.54
CA MET A 71 -5.51 0.41 9.36
C MET A 71 -5.47 1.88 9.76
N LEU A 72 -6.09 2.80 9.02
CA LEU A 72 -6.20 4.19 9.48
C LEU A 72 -7.24 4.34 10.59
N ILE A 73 -8.24 3.49 10.66
CA ILE A 73 -9.34 3.60 11.63
C ILE A 73 -9.00 2.85 12.92
N TYR A 74 -8.55 1.59 12.80
CA TYR A 74 -8.35 0.69 13.94
C TYR A 74 -6.99 0.82 14.63
N TYR A 75 -6.02 1.49 14.01
CA TYR A 75 -4.66 1.55 14.57
C TYR A 75 -4.54 2.70 15.57
N GLU A 76 -4.48 2.30 16.85
CA GLU A 76 -4.28 3.19 17.99
C GLU A 76 -2.78 3.42 18.20
N ILE A 77 -2.34 4.69 18.14
CA ILE A 77 -0.95 5.04 18.33
C ILE A 77 -0.69 5.12 19.84
N SER A 78 0.08 4.17 20.37
CA SER A 78 0.52 4.18 21.76
C SER A 78 1.74 5.09 21.92
N ASN A 79 1.65 6.05 22.84
CA ASN A 79 2.78 6.90 23.20
C ASN A 79 3.72 6.08 24.08
N ALA A 80 4.95 5.82 23.62
CA ALA A 80 5.94 5.14 24.44
C ALA A 80 6.97 6.15 24.97
N PHE A 81 7.48 5.88 26.17
CA PHE A 81 8.62 6.59 26.71
C PHE A 81 9.89 6.07 26.06
N ASP A 82 10.63 6.97 25.41
CA ASP A 82 11.98 6.68 24.96
C ASP A 82 12.92 6.52 26.18
N ARG A 83 14.07 5.86 26.00
CA ARG A 83 15.07 5.66 27.08
C ARG A 83 15.58 6.98 27.68
N PHE A 84 15.43 8.09 26.96
CA PHE A 84 15.77 9.43 27.40
C PHE A 84 14.61 10.20 28.08
N GLY A 85 13.50 9.53 28.42
CA GLY A 85 12.36 10.15 29.11
C GLY A 85 11.48 11.03 28.22
N SER A 86 11.71 11.02 26.90
CA SER A 86 10.89 11.75 25.93
C SER A 86 9.69 10.91 25.47
N ILE A 87 8.52 11.55 25.35
CA ILE A 87 7.31 10.92 24.82
C ILE A 87 7.44 10.88 23.29
N VAL A 88 7.66 9.69 22.74
CA VAL A 88 7.68 9.48 21.28
C VAL A 88 6.42 8.70 20.87
N PRO A 89 5.70 9.15 19.83
CA PRO A 89 4.57 8.38 19.31
C PRO A 89 5.14 7.11 18.68
N MET A 90 4.90 5.96 19.30
CA MET A 90 5.27 4.67 18.72
C MET A 90 4.07 4.14 17.94
N CYS A 91 4.23 4.08 16.62
CA CYS A 91 3.29 3.40 15.74
C CYS A 91 3.43 1.87 15.95
N ASN A 92 2.87 1.35 17.05
CA ASN A 92 2.91 -0.06 17.41
C ASN A 92 1.61 -0.75 16.94
N ALA A 93 1.72 -1.88 16.25
CA ALA A 93 0.56 -2.69 15.91
C ALA A 93 0.03 -3.26 17.21
N GLN A 94 -1.25 -2.99 17.51
CA GLN A 94 -1.93 -3.65 18.62
C GLN A 94 -1.69 -5.17 18.54
N LYS A 95 -1.27 -5.73 19.67
CA LYS A 95 -0.88 -7.13 19.86
C LYS A 95 -2.06 -8.07 19.69
#